data_AF-A0A962JFG9-F1
#
_entry.id   AF-A0A962JFG9-F1
#
_cell.length_a   1.000
_cell.length_b   1.000
_cell.length_c   1.000
_cell.angle_alpha   90.00
_cell.angle_beta   90.00
_cell.angle_gamma   90.00
#
_symmetry.space_group_name_H-M   'P 1'
#
loop_
_entity.id
_entity.type
_entity.pdbx_description
1 polymer ?
#
loop_
_entity_poly.entity_id
_entity_poly.type
_entity_poly.pdbx_seq_one_letter_code
_entity_poly.pdbx_strand_id
1 'polypeptide(L)'
;MYNLKFVSMTTCLLSVFLAGCAPKLAPMLTIPDEPEIKIDKVSVTVPTTNNKTLNDNVVQMASHQVLAGSTIVINVPEANLNNNRTQQSDDSFKTKDFFNQAEQQIERVLISTGFRVVSRSKLEAKLRDLRDSARCKFSDYYCLRSRMTDDMKPIFEDLKRKFDADEITENDYMLKVKELYEKSENHSAGRARNDGEKELTDISEVIRAAQSGEVKADYILQINNFETEKNAIKRIDLRHLESVRDFLSKYPSLIDSKSDDKFVIKCSPLAVELNAQLIHVQTGEIVWIGNHELNEWQSNINPLTIELGQRTFSTNYYQIKNAINQANQPLARELRAKGQSFNIPSPLMETELISPIITSGRCDSKNQSADSLDDLRSQLARRAAKELVETIKVSNKQP
;
A
#
# COMPACT_ATOMS: atom_id res chain seq x y z
N MET A 1 28.88 100.94 90.73
CA MET A 1 27.71 100.26 91.33
C MET A 1 27.25 99.18 90.36
N TYR A 2 27.22 97.94 90.86
CA TYR A 2 26.61 96.71 90.30
C TYR A 2 27.11 96.22 88.93
N ASN A 3 27.94 95.19 88.84
CA ASN A 3 27.61 93.74 88.93
C ASN A 3 26.46 93.37 87.97
N LEU A 4 26.55 92.34 87.12
CA LEU A 4 26.88 90.97 87.52
C LEU A 4 26.97 90.04 86.27
N LYS A 5 28.08 89.29 86.21
CA LYS A 5 28.27 87.91 85.71
C LYS A 5 28.03 87.57 84.23
N PHE A 6 29.16 87.59 83.51
CA PHE A 6 29.53 86.65 82.45
C PHE A 6 29.32 85.18 82.88
N VAL A 7 28.52 84.44 82.12
CA VAL A 7 28.57 82.97 82.07
C VAL A 7 28.91 82.60 80.63
N SER A 8 30.18 82.25 80.42
CA SER A 8 30.70 81.72 79.18
C SER A 8 30.13 80.31 78.99
N MET A 9 29.06 80.18 78.22
CA MET A 9 28.53 78.90 77.79
C MET A 9 29.31 78.47 76.55
N THR A 10 30.36 77.68 76.77
CA THR A 10 31.21 77.10 75.73
C THR A 10 30.39 76.09 74.94
N THR A 11 29.89 76.50 73.79
CA THR A 11 29.27 75.65 72.78
C THR A 11 30.35 74.74 72.17
N CYS A 12 30.50 73.54 72.73
CA CYS A 12 31.30 72.48 72.14
C CYS A 12 30.51 71.90 70.96
N LEU A 13 30.70 72.49 69.77
CA LEU A 13 30.25 71.92 68.49
C LEU A 13 31.08 70.67 68.22
N LEU A 14 30.62 69.53 68.72
CA LEU A 14 31.16 68.22 68.37
C LEU A 14 30.63 67.86 66.97
N SER A 15 31.27 68.38 65.93
CA SER A 15 31.11 67.94 64.55
C SER A 15 31.72 66.54 64.42
N VAL A 16 30.95 65.53 64.81
CA VAL A 16 31.23 64.13 64.43
C VAL A 16 31.11 64.06 62.92
N PHE A 17 32.24 64.14 62.23
CA PHE A 17 32.38 63.64 60.87
C PHE A 17 32.08 62.13 60.91
N LEU A 18 30.80 61.76 60.77
CA LEU A 18 30.41 60.47 60.24
C LEU A 18 30.83 60.45 58.77
N ALA A 19 32.13 60.33 58.52
CA ALA A 19 32.64 59.79 57.28
C ALA A 19 32.20 58.32 57.26
N GLY A 20 30.93 58.08 56.95
CA GLY A 20 30.41 56.75 56.71
C GLY A 20 31.17 56.20 55.52
N CYS A 21 32.12 55.29 55.79
CA CYS A 21 32.71 54.45 54.77
C CYS A 21 31.54 53.83 54.00
N ALA A 22 31.33 54.25 52.75
CA ALA A 22 30.34 53.62 51.90
C ALA A 22 30.60 52.10 51.94
N PRO A 23 29.57 51.27 52.20
CA PRO A 23 29.77 49.84 52.34
C PRO A 23 30.45 49.32 51.09
N LYS A 24 31.60 48.66 51.27
CA LYS A 24 32.37 48.07 50.17
C LYS A 24 31.50 47.01 49.50
N LEU A 25 30.95 47.31 48.33
CA LEU A 25 30.11 46.38 47.58
C LEU A 25 30.97 45.40 46.78
N ALA A 26 30.60 44.12 46.79
CA ALA A 26 31.19 43.14 45.89
C ALA A 26 30.90 43.52 44.42
N PRO A 27 31.74 43.11 43.46
CA PRO A 27 31.46 43.32 42.04
C PRO A 27 30.14 42.66 41.63
N MET A 28 29.50 43.22 40.61
CA MET A 28 28.34 42.59 39.98
C MET A 28 28.77 41.27 39.36
N LEU A 29 27.96 40.24 39.56
CA LEU A 29 28.09 38.98 38.88
C LEU A 29 27.54 39.12 37.47
N THR A 30 28.27 38.59 36.49
CA THR A 30 27.85 38.59 35.09
C THR A 30 26.72 37.59 34.90
N ILE A 31 25.65 38.01 34.22
CA ILE A 31 24.60 37.08 33.77
C ILE A 31 25.16 36.32 32.57
N PRO A 32 25.20 34.98 32.58
CA PRO A 32 25.63 34.22 31.41
C PRO A 32 24.64 34.42 30.26
N ASP A 33 25.12 34.35 29.02
CA ASP A 33 24.26 34.34 27.86
C ASP A 33 23.34 33.11 27.87
N GLU A 34 22.15 33.25 27.28
CA GLU A 34 21.21 32.14 27.16
C GLU A 34 21.83 31.04 26.30
N PRO A 35 21.94 29.80 26.80
CA PRO A 35 22.50 28.71 26.02
C PRO A 35 21.68 28.49 24.75
N GLU A 36 22.36 28.46 23.60
CA GLU A 36 21.72 28.17 22.33
C GLU A 36 21.12 26.75 22.32
N ILE A 37 19.89 26.62 21.80
CA ILE A 37 19.23 25.32 21.65
C ILE A 37 19.97 24.55 20.56
N LYS A 38 20.59 23.42 20.93
CA LYS A 38 21.27 22.54 19.98
C LYS A 38 20.26 21.56 19.40
N ILE A 39 20.16 21.52 18.08
CA ILE A 39 19.28 20.59 17.36
C ILE A 39 20.16 19.68 16.50
N ASP A 40 19.92 18.37 16.60
CA ASP A 40 20.53 17.37 15.73
C ASP A 40 19.42 16.47 15.18
N LYS A 41 19.53 16.09 13.91
CA LYS A 41 18.48 15.40 13.15
C LYS A 41 19.06 14.23 12.38
N VAL A 42 18.24 13.19 12.22
CA VAL A 42 18.53 12.06 11.34
C VAL A 42 17.32 11.81 10.45
N SER A 43 17.60 11.64 9.16
CA SER A 43 16.61 11.23 8.17
C SER A 43 16.88 9.78 7.78
N VAL A 44 15.82 8.98 7.69
CA VAL A 44 15.91 7.57 7.32
C VAL A 44 14.83 7.20 6.32
N THR A 45 15.21 6.48 5.28
CA THR A 45 14.28 5.88 4.33
C THR A 45 13.98 4.45 4.76
N VAL A 46 12.68 4.11 4.85
CA VAL A 46 12.23 2.78 5.24
C VAL A 46 12.66 1.77 4.17
N PRO A 47 13.39 0.69 4.54
CA PRO A 47 13.95 -0.23 3.58
C PRO A 47 12.87 -1.00 2.81
N THR A 48 13.07 -1.11 1.50
CA THR A 48 12.23 -1.85 0.57
C THR A 48 12.77 -3.28 0.44
N THR A 49 12.56 -4.14 1.44
CA THR A 49 12.97 -5.54 1.31
C THR A 49 12.06 -6.24 0.29
N ASN A 50 12.52 -6.32 -0.96
CA ASN A 50 11.70 -6.67 -2.13
C ASN A 50 11.80 -8.11 -2.63
N ASN A 51 12.91 -8.83 -2.48
CA ASN A 51 13.11 -10.02 -3.34
C ASN A 51 13.05 -11.39 -2.65
N LYS A 52 13.01 -11.45 -1.31
CA LYS A 52 12.93 -12.73 -0.60
C LYS A 52 11.51 -13.30 -0.57
N THR A 53 10.50 -12.44 -0.42
CA THR A 53 9.11 -12.89 -0.23
C THR A 53 8.44 -13.40 -1.50
N LEU A 54 8.81 -12.93 -2.70
CA LEU A 54 8.16 -13.40 -3.93
C LEU A 54 8.59 -14.83 -4.30
N ASN A 55 9.89 -15.11 -4.31
CA ASN A 55 10.40 -16.43 -4.68
C ASN A 55 9.96 -17.53 -3.70
N ASP A 56 9.75 -17.20 -2.43
CA ASP A 56 9.25 -18.15 -1.42
C ASP A 56 7.75 -18.46 -1.61
N ASN A 57 7.01 -17.59 -2.29
CA ASN A 57 5.57 -17.71 -2.55
C ASN A 57 5.24 -18.18 -3.97
N VAL A 58 6.25 -18.63 -4.73
CA VAL A 58 6.10 -19.13 -6.09
C VAL A 58 6.65 -20.55 -6.18
N VAL A 59 5.87 -21.43 -6.77
CA VAL A 59 6.26 -22.83 -7.02
C VAL A 59 5.98 -23.17 -8.47
N GLN A 60 7.00 -23.67 -9.17
CA GLN A 60 6.85 -24.29 -10.49
C GLN A 60 7.14 -25.78 -10.38
N MET A 61 6.30 -26.61 -10.98
CA MET A 61 6.46 -28.05 -10.97
C MET A 61 7.77 -28.44 -11.69
N ALA A 62 8.69 -29.08 -10.96
CA ALA A 62 10.02 -29.40 -11.47
C ALA A 62 10.01 -30.39 -12.64
N SER A 63 9.02 -31.29 -12.67
CA SER A 63 8.82 -32.27 -13.74
C SER A 63 8.18 -31.69 -15.01
N HIS A 64 7.65 -30.46 -14.97
CA HIS A 64 6.98 -29.83 -16.11
C HIS A 64 7.79 -28.67 -16.66
N GLN A 65 8.27 -28.84 -17.88
CA GLN A 65 8.93 -27.76 -18.60
C GLN A 65 7.88 -26.96 -19.37
N VAL A 66 7.78 -25.66 -19.07
CA VAL A 66 6.99 -24.74 -19.88
C VAL A 66 7.84 -24.31 -21.07
N LEU A 67 7.35 -24.55 -22.29
CA LEU A 67 8.12 -24.34 -23.51
C LEU A 67 7.89 -22.94 -24.09
N ALA A 68 8.93 -22.37 -24.67
CA ALA A 68 8.80 -21.14 -25.44
C ALA A 68 7.91 -21.36 -26.67
N GLY A 69 7.08 -20.37 -27.00
CA GLY A 69 6.10 -20.43 -28.08
C GLY A 69 4.78 -21.08 -27.70
N SER A 70 4.65 -21.63 -26.48
CA SER A 70 3.38 -22.17 -25.98
C SER A 70 2.29 -21.12 -25.96
N THR A 71 1.08 -21.55 -26.29
CA THR A 71 -0.12 -20.74 -26.31
C THR A 71 -0.74 -20.68 -24.91
N ILE A 72 -1.14 -19.49 -24.49
CA ILE A 72 -1.70 -19.26 -23.16
C ILE A 72 -2.96 -18.41 -23.24
N VAL A 73 -3.94 -18.73 -22.41
CA VAL A 73 -5.14 -17.91 -22.25
C VAL A 73 -5.28 -17.48 -20.79
N ILE A 74 -5.76 -16.25 -20.58
CA ILE A 74 -5.98 -15.71 -19.23
C ILE A 74 -7.44 -15.95 -18.86
N ASN A 75 -7.66 -16.55 -17.69
CA ASN A 75 -8.99 -16.77 -17.13
C ASN A 75 -9.12 -16.05 -15.79
N VAL A 76 -10.20 -15.28 -15.63
CA VAL A 76 -10.50 -14.56 -14.39
C VAL A 76 -11.93 -14.88 -13.99
N PRO A 77 -12.13 -15.58 -12.86
CA PRO A 77 -13.46 -15.83 -12.32
C PRO A 77 -14.20 -14.52 -12.06
N GLU A 78 -15.45 -14.41 -12.50
CA GLU A 78 -16.27 -13.19 -12.29
C GLU A 78 -16.49 -12.85 -10.81
N ALA A 79 -16.36 -13.83 -9.90
CA ALA A 79 -16.41 -13.59 -8.46
C ALA A 79 -15.31 -12.60 -8.01
N ASN A 80 -14.14 -12.65 -8.64
CA ASN A 80 -13.00 -11.79 -8.31
C ASN A 80 -13.17 -10.37 -8.85
N LEU A 81 -14.04 -10.18 -9.84
CA LEU A 81 -14.44 -8.86 -10.33
C LEU A 81 -15.54 -8.21 -9.46
N ASN A 82 -16.20 -8.99 -8.59
CA ASN A 82 -17.40 -8.57 -7.86
C ASN A 82 -17.25 -8.56 -6.32
N ASN A 83 -16.16 -9.07 -5.75
CA ASN A 83 -15.98 -9.19 -4.29
C ASN A 83 -15.82 -7.86 -3.55
N ASN A 84 -15.60 -6.74 -4.25
CA ASN A 84 -15.56 -5.40 -3.65
C ASN A 84 -16.88 -4.63 -3.79
N ARG A 85 -18.03 -5.33 -3.85
CA ARG A 85 -19.35 -4.70 -3.69
C ARG A 85 -19.62 -4.41 -2.20
N THR A 86 -18.79 -3.59 -1.57
CA THR A 86 -19.28 -2.77 -0.46
C THR A 86 -20.30 -1.78 -1.03
N GLN A 87 -21.44 -1.67 -0.38
CA GLN A 87 -22.60 -0.92 -0.83
C GLN A 87 -22.23 0.53 -1.21
N GLN A 88 -22.85 0.98 -2.32
CA GLN A 88 -23.12 2.38 -2.70
C GLN A 88 -22.04 3.15 -3.51
N SER A 89 -22.44 3.45 -4.77
CA SER A 89 -21.95 4.44 -5.76
C SER A 89 -20.53 4.33 -6.36
N ASP A 90 -20.48 4.38 -7.69
CA ASP A 90 -19.35 4.71 -8.61
C ASP A 90 -18.02 3.92 -8.59
N ASP A 91 -17.66 3.16 -7.55
CA ASP A 91 -16.35 2.48 -7.52
C ASP A 91 -16.31 1.13 -8.27
N SER A 92 -17.45 0.58 -8.67
CA SER A 92 -17.52 -0.71 -9.40
C SER A 92 -17.00 -0.65 -10.85
N PHE A 93 -16.95 0.56 -11.43
CA PHE A 93 -16.34 0.78 -12.75
C PHE A 93 -14.81 0.82 -12.66
N LYS A 94 -14.25 1.35 -11.56
CA LYS A 94 -12.81 1.56 -11.40
C LYS A 94 -12.02 0.27 -11.23
N THR A 95 -12.57 -0.72 -10.51
CA THR A 95 -11.92 -2.04 -10.32
C THR A 95 -11.77 -2.79 -11.64
N LYS A 96 -12.72 -2.63 -12.57
CA LYS A 96 -12.63 -3.19 -13.93
C LYS A 96 -11.52 -2.53 -14.74
N ASP A 97 -11.34 -1.21 -14.62
CA ASP A 97 -10.27 -0.50 -15.34
C ASP A 97 -8.88 -0.88 -14.84
N PHE A 98 -8.68 -1.02 -13.52
CA PHE A 98 -7.41 -1.52 -12.98
C PHE A 98 -7.12 -2.95 -13.39
N PHE A 99 -8.16 -3.79 -13.42
CA PHE A 99 -8.05 -5.14 -13.93
C PHE A 99 -7.64 -5.13 -15.41
N ASN A 100 -8.25 -4.30 -16.25
CA ASN A 100 -7.88 -4.16 -17.66
C ASN A 100 -6.42 -3.74 -17.83
N GLN A 101 -5.92 -2.81 -17.01
CA GLN A 101 -4.53 -2.38 -17.07
C GLN A 101 -3.55 -3.46 -16.58
N ALA A 102 -3.90 -4.18 -15.51
CA ALA A 102 -3.12 -5.31 -15.01
C ALA A 102 -3.09 -6.45 -16.03
N GLU A 103 -4.24 -6.80 -16.60
CA GLU A 103 -4.39 -7.79 -17.68
C GLU A 103 -3.49 -7.43 -18.87
N GLN A 104 -3.55 -6.20 -19.37
CA GLN A 104 -2.66 -5.75 -20.45
C GLN A 104 -1.16 -5.89 -20.09
N GLN A 105 -0.76 -5.68 -18.83
CA GLN A 105 0.62 -5.94 -18.43
C GLN A 105 0.94 -7.42 -18.33
N ILE A 106 0.02 -8.24 -17.81
CA ILE A 106 0.17 -9.70 -17.80
C ILE A 106 0.38 -10.18 -19.24
N GLU A 107 -0.45 -9.74 -20.18
CA GLU A 107 -0.31 -10.08 -21.61
C GLU A 107 1.05 -9.67 -22.16
N ARG A 108 1.49 -8.41 -21.93
CA ARG A 108 2.80 -7.93 -22.38
C ARG A 108 3.95 -8.76 -21.82
N VAL A 109 3.89 -9.08 -20.53
CA VAL A 109 4.94 -9.86 -19.86
C VAL A 109 4.94 -11.28 -20.38
N LEU A 110 3.79 -11.94 -20.49
CA LEU A 110 3.68 -13.28 -21.09
C LEU A 110 4.25 -13.32 -22.51
N ILE A 111 3.93 -12.35 -23.36
CA ILE A 111 4.50 -12.24 -24.71
C ILE A 111 6.03 -12.09 -24.63
N SER A 112 6.54 -11.24 -23.73
CA SER A 112 7.98 -11.03 -23.57
C SER A 112 8.73 -12.24 -23.01
N THR A 113 8.06 -13.06 -22.19
CA THR A 113 8.58 -14.33 -21.64
C THR A 113 8.52 -15.47 -22.66
N GLY A 114 7.91 -15.23 -23.82
CA GLY A 114 7.91 -16.16 -24.96
C GLY A 114 6.60 -16.92 -25.19
N PHE A 115 5.50 -16.55 -24.54
CA PHE A 115 4.19 -17.15 -24.81
C PHE A 115 3.49 -16.52 -26.02
N ARG A 116 2.57 -17.28 -26.63
CA ARG A 116 1.58 -16.78 -27.57
C ARG A 116 0.26 -16.58 -26.84
N VAL A 117 -0.08 -15.33 -26.53
CA VAL A 117 -1.30 -15.01 -25.77
C VAL A 117 -2.52 -15.06 -26.68
N VAL A 118 -3.53 -15.83 -26.27
CA VAL A 118 -4.84 -15.89 -26.90
C VAL A 118 -5.75 -14.86 -26.23
N SER A 119 -6.40 -14.01 -27.03
CA SER A 119 -7.30 -12.97 -26.53
C SER A 119 -8.43 -13.56 -25.69
N ARG A 120 -8.64 -13.00 -24.50
CA ARG A 120 -9.75 -13.34 -23.61
C ARG A 120 -11.11 -13.25 -24.31
N SER A 121 -11.33 -12.22 -25.13
CA SER A 121 -12.62 -12.04 -25.83
C SER A 121 -12.97 -13.25 -26.71
N LYS A 122 -11.96 -13.93 -27.30
CA LYS A 122 -12.18 -15.15 -28.07
C LYS A 122 -12.54 -16.34 -27.17
N LEU A 123 -11.90 -16.47 -26.02
CA LEU A 123 -12.23 -17.49 -25.02
C LEU A 123 -13.65 -17.31 -24.47
N GLU A 124 -14.01 -16.08 -24.09
CA GLU A 124 -15.33 -15.73 -23.58
C GLU A 124 -16.42 -15.98 -24.63
N ALA A 125 -16.18 -15.62 -25.89
CA ALA A 125 -17.09 -15.96 -26.99
C ALA A 125 -17.28 -17.47 -27.11
N LYS A 126 -16.20 -18.25 -27.04
CA LYS A 126 -16.30 -19.70 -27.14
C LYS A 126 -17.01 -20.34 -25.95
N LEU A 127 -16.79 -19.81 -24.74
CA LEU A 127 -17.52 -20.24 -23.54
C LEU A 127 -19.02 -19.97 -23.68
N ARG A 128 -19.40 -18.83 -24.26
CA ARG A 128 -20.81 -18.53 -24.60
C ARG A 128 -21.38 -19.56 -25.56
N ASP A 129 -20.68 -19.86 -26.66
CA ASP A 129 -21.11 -20.87 -27.63
C ASP A 129 -21.30 -22.24 -26.97
N LEU A 130 -20.34 -22.67 -26.12
CA LEU A 130 -20.42 -23.95 -25.42
C LEU A 130 -21.61 -23.99 -24.45
N ARG A 131 -21.85 -22.92 -23.70
CA ARG A 131 -22.99 -22.82 -22.79
C ARG A 131 -24.32 -22.78 -23.54
N ASP A 132 -24.37 -22.05 -24.64
CA ASP A 132 -25.56 -22.02 -25.48
C ASP A 132 -25.83 -23.41 -26.06
N SER A 133 -24.82 -24.10 -26.59
CA SER A 133 -24.98 -25.47 -27.08
C SER A 133 -25.42 -26.47 -25.99
N ALA A 134 -25.00 -26.28 -24.73
CA ALA A 134 -25.32 -27.16 -23.61
C ALA A 134 -26.73 -26.93 -23.00
N ARG A 135 -27.36 -25.78 -23.26
CA ARG A 135 -28.65 -25.40 -22.65
C ARG A 135 -29.88 -26.00 -23.33
N CYS A 136 -29.76 -26.48 -24.57
CA CYS A 136 -30.85 -27.21 -25.23
C CYS A 136 -30.44 -28.66 -25.49
N LYS A 137 -31.18 -29.60 -24.91
CA LYS A 137 -31.12 -31.00 -25.36
C LYS A 137 -31.68 -31.05 -26.78
N PHE A 138 -31.02 -31.74 -27.69
CA PHE A 138 -31.52 -31.93 -29.06
C PHE A 138 -32.89 -32.64 -29.11
N SER A 139 -33.27 -33.30 -28.02
CA SER A 139 -34.61 -33.89 -27.83
C SER A 139 -35.69 -32.89 -27.43
N ASP A 140 -35.32 -31.69 -26.96
CA ASP A 140 -36.27 -30.67 -26.51
C ASP A 140 -36.65 -29.74 -27.67
N TYR A 141 -37.74 -30.12 -28.34
CA TYR A 141 -38.31 -29.39 -29.47
C TYR A 141 -38.59 -27.92 -29.16
N TYR A 142 -39.13 -27.61 -27.98
CA TYR A 142 -39.49 -26.24 -27.62
C TYR A 142 -38.25 -25.37 -27.39
N CYS A 143 -37.22 -25.95 -26.76
CA CYS A 143 -35.94 -25.29 -26.58
C CYS A 143 -35.29 -24.93 -27.93
N LEU A 144 -35.16 -25.93 -28.82
CA LEU A 144 -34.58 -25.74 -30.16
C LEU A 144 -35.36 -24.72 -30.99
N ARG A 145 -36.70 -24.85 -31.05
CA ARG A 145 -37.57 -23.95 -31.81
C ARG A 145 -37.44 -22.49 -31.37
N SER A 146 -37.29 -22.25 -30.07
CA SER A 146 -37.19 -20.89 -29.51
C SER A 146 -35.90 -20.15 -29.90
N ARG A 147 -34.87 -20.90 -30.28
CA ARG A 147 -33.54 -20.39 -30.62
C ARG A 147 -33.31 -20.21 -32.11
N MET A 148 -34.12 -20.85 -32.94
CA MET A 148 -34.04 -20.65 -34.38
C MET A 148 -34.49 -19.25 -34.78
N THR A 149 -33.81 -18.72 -35.79
CA THR A 149 -34.21 -17.49 -36.47
C THR A 149 -35.57 -17.69 -37.14
N ASP A 150 -36.32 -16.62 -37.35
CA ASP A 150 -37.72 -16.69 -37.83
C ASP A 150 -37.85 -17.36 -39.21
N ASP A 151 -36.80 -17.28 -40.03
CA ASP A 151 -36.67 -17.93 -41.34
C ASP A 151 -36.35 -19.44 -41.27
N MET A 152 -35.74 -19.91 -40.18
CA MET A 152 -35.38 -21.33 -40.00
C MET A 152 -36.45 -22.13 -39.25
N LYS A 153 -37.33 -21.46 -38.48
CA LYS A 153 -38.45 -22.11 -37.78
C LYS A 153 -39.33 -22.98 -38.69
N PRO A 154 -39.74 -22.55 -39.89
CA PRO A 154 -40.56 -23.37 -40.79
C PRO A 154 -39.84 -24.64 -41.24
N ILE A 155 -38.52 -24.57 -41.44
CA ILE A 155 -37.69 -25.72 -41.85
C ILE A 155 -37.60 -26.73 -40.71
N PHE A 156 -37.43 -26.26 -39.48
CA PHE A 156 -37.41 -27.11 -38.29
C PHE A 156 -38.76 -27.74 -37.96
N GLU A 157 -39.84 -26.99 -38.13
CA GLU A 157 -41.20 -27.51 -37.99
C GLU A 157 -41.50 -28.60 -39.03
N ASP A 158 -41.05 -28.43 -40.28
CA ASP A 158 -41.18 -29.48 -41.30
C ASP A 158 -40.33 -30.71 -40.98
N LEU A 159 -39.10 -30.54 -40.47
CA LEU A 159 -38.27 -31.66 -40.01
C LEU A 159 -38.95 -32.43 -38.86
N LYS A 160 -39.54 -31.73 -37.89
CA LYS A 160 -40.28 -32.37 -36.79
C LYS A 160 -41.51 -33.11 -37.30
N ARG A 161 -42.28 -32.50 -38.22
CA ARG A 161 -43.44 -33.15 -38.85
C ARG A 161 -43.04 -34.44 -39.57
N LYS A 162 -41.94 -34.42 -40.34
CA LYS A 162 -41.44 -35.60 -41.06
C LYS A 162 -41.01 -36.70 -40.11
N PHE A 163 -40.39 -36.35 -38.98
CA PHE A 163 -40.03 -37.31 -37.95
C PHE A 163 -41.26 -37.91 -37.28
N ASP A 164 -42.25 -37.09 -36.92
CA ASP A 164 -43.50 -37.55 -36.28
C ASP A 164 -44.38 -38.40 -37.20
N ALA A 165 -44.21 -38.25 -38.51
CA ALA A 165 -44.89 -39.06 -39.53
C ALA A 165 -44.09 -40.31 -39.93
N ASP A 166 -43.00 -40.63 -39.22
CA ASP A 166 -42.07 -41.73 -39.53
C ASP A 166 -41.47 -41.66 -40.96
N GLU A 167 -41.46 -40.47 -41.59
CA GLU A 167 -40.87 -40.24 -42.92
C GLU A 167 -39.33 -40.19 -42.88
N ILE A 168 -38.75 -39.92 -41.71
CA ILE A 168 -37.31 -39.89 -41.46
C ILE A 168 -36.97 -40.61 -40.15
N THR A 169 -35.80 -41.24 -40.11
CA THR A 169 -35.32 -41.93 -38.92
C THR A 169 -34.92 -40.96 -37.81
N GLU A 170 -34.85 -41.42 -36.56
CA GLU A 170 -34.34 -40.63 -35.44
C GLU A 170 -32.92 -40.10 -35.70
N ASN A 171 -32.05 -40.93 -36.28
CA ASN A 171 -30.70 -40.51 -36.65
C ASN A 171 -30.70 -39.41 -37.72
N ASP A 172 -31.55 -39.53 -38.75
CA ASP A 172 -31.65 -38.51 -39.81
C ASP A 172 -32.24 -37.21 -39.28
N TYR A 173 -33.23 -37.29 -38.39
CA TYR A 173 -33.81 -36.13 -37.73
C TYR A 173 -32.76 -35.41 -36.89
N MET A 174 -32.03 -36.12 -36.02
CA MET A 174 -31.01 -35.55 -35.16
C MET A 174 -29.86 -34.91 -35.96
N LEU A 175 -29.43 -35.55 -37.06
CA LEU A 175 -28.37 -35.03 -37.91
C LEU A 175 -28.80 -33.76 -38.65
N LYS A 176 -30.01 -33.73 -39.22
CA LYS A 176 -30.55 -32.54 -39.92
C LYS A 176 -30.86 -31.38 -38.98
N VAL A 177 -31.35 -31.67 -37.77
CA VAL A 177 -31.57 -30.66 -36.73
C VAL A 177 -30.25 -30.05 -36.29
N LYS A 178 -29.21 -30.86 -36.11
CA LYS A 178 -27.86 -30.40 -35.78
C LYS A 178 -27.29 -29.48 -36.87
N GLU A 179 -27.36 -29.89 -38.14
CA GLU A 179 -26.90 -29.06 -39.27
C GLU A 179 -27.67 -27.74 -39.39
N LEU A 180 -28.99 -27.77 -39.14
CA LEU A 180 -29.83 -26.57 -39.17
C LEU A 180 -29.49 -25.62 -38.01
N TYR A 181 -29.24 -26.17 -36.82
CA TYR A 181 -28.86 -25.41 -35.63
C TYR A 181 -27.49 -24.73 -35.80
N GLU A 182 -26.49 -25.46 -36.32
CA GLU A 182 -25.16 -24.92 -36.65
C GLU A 182 -25.24 -23.78 -37.69
N LYS A 183 -26.18 -23.85 -38.65
CA LYS A 183 -26.44 -22.76 -39.60
C LYS A 183 -27.10 -21.54 -38.96
N SER A 184 -27.95 -21.72 -37.96
CA SER A 184 -28.60 -20.62 -37.24
C SER A 184 -27.63 -19.86 -36.32
N GLU A 185 -26.67 -20.54 -35.70
CA GLU A 185 -25.69 -19.91 -34.81
C GLU A 185 -24.74 -18.98 -35.59
N ASN A 186 -24.36 -19.36 -36.82
CA ASN A 186 -23.57 -18.50 -37.72
C ASN A 186 -24.27 -17.18 -38.11
N HIS A 187 -25.58 -17.06 -37.89
CA HIS A 187 -26.37 -15.84 -38.18
C HIS A 187 -26.72 -15.03 -36.93
N SER A 188 -26.57 -15.58 -35.72
CA SER A 188 -27.03 -14.95 -34.47
C SER A 188 -25.88 -14.31 -33.69
N ALA A 189 -25.16 -13.38 -34.33
CA ALA A 189 -24.30 -12.44 -33.62
C ALA A 189 -25.18 -11.44 -32.85
N GLY A 190 -25.44 -11.72 -31.57
CA GLY A 190 -25.95 -10.73 -30.62
C GLY A 190 -27.41 -10.91 -30.22
N ARG A 191 -27.63 -11.70 -29.18
CA ARG A 191 -28.75 -11.46 -28.26
C ARG A 191 -28.16 -11.16 -26.88
N ALA A 192 -28.11 -9.87 -26.56
CA ALA A 192 -27.85 -9.38 -25.22
C ALA A 192 -28.93 -9.93 -24.26
N ARG A 193 -28.50 -10.50 -23.13
CA ARG A 193 -29.39 -10.80 -22.00
C ARG A 193 -28.84 -10.20 -20.71
N ASN A 194 -29.79 -9.99 -19.82
CA ASN A 194 -29.77 -9.08 -18.69
C ASN A 194 -28.57 -9.24 -17.75
N ASP A 195 -27.98 -8.10 -17.38
CA ASP A 195 -27.01 -7.92 -16.30
C ASP A 195 -27.57 -8.49 -14.98
N GLY A 196 -27.29 -9.75 -14.66
CA GLY A 196 -27.79 -10.33 -13.41
C GLY A 196 -27.48 -11.80 -13.14
N GLU A 197 -27.32 -12.63 -14.16
CA GLU A 197 -26.91 -14.03 -13.97
C GLU A 197 -25.41 -14.08 -13.73
N LYS A 198 -25.01 -14.05 -12.45
CA LYS A 198 -23.63 -14.31 -12.01
C LYS A 198 -23.28 -15.76 -12.35
N GLU A 199 -22.59 -15.97 -13.47
CA GLU A 199 -22.18 -17.30 -13.91
C GLU A 199 -20.74 -17.54 -13.49
N LEU A 200 -20.55 -18.36 -12.43
CA LEU A 200 -19.23 -18.89 -12.10
C LEU A 200 -18.72 -19.70 -13.30
N THR A 201 -17.65 -19.24 -13.95
CA THR A 201 -16.91 -20.03 -14.94
C THR A 201 -16.28 -21.22 -14.23
N ASP A 202 -16.89 -22.40 -14.38
CA ASP A 202 -16.27 -23.66 -13.97
C ASP A 202 -14.97 -23.83 -14.77
N ILE A 203 -13.86 -24.07 -14.07
CA ILE A 203 -12.56 -24.32 -14.69
C ILE A 203 -12.61 -25.47 -15.69
N SER A 204 -13.52 -26.44 -15.49
CA SER A 204 -13.75 -27.53 -16.41
C SER A 204 -14.30 -27.06 -17.76
N GLU A 205 -15.15 -26.03 -17.80
CA GLU A 205 -15.65 -25.40 -19.03
C GLU A 205 -14.53 -24.62 -19.73
N VAL A 206 -13.71 -23.90 -18.96
CA VAL A 206 -12.57 -23.14 -19.49
C VAL A 206 -11.54 -24.07 -20.14
N ILE A 207 -11.22 -25.20 -19.50
CA ILE A 207 -10.35 -26.22 -20.08
C ILE A 207 -10.94 -26.76 -21.39
N ARG A 208 -12.24 -27.10 -21.42
CA ARG A 208 -12.91 -27.57 -22.64
C ARG A 208 -12.88 -26.54 -23.76
N ALA A 209 -13.14 -25.27 -23.44
CA ALA A 209 -13.06 -24.17 -24.41
C ALA A 209 -11.65 -24.03 -24.97
N ALA A 210 -10.64 -24.04 -24.10
CA ALA A 210 -9.22 -23.96 -24.44
C ALA A 210 -8.69 -25.19 -25.21
N GLN A 211 -9.37 -26.34 -25.16
CA GLN A 211 -9.05 -27.51 -25.97
C GLN A 211 -9.66 -27.46 -27.37
N SER A 212 -10.61 -26.56 -27.63
CA SER A 212 -11.48 -26.62 -28.82
C SER A 212 -11.24 -25.49 -29.83
N GLY A 213 -11.31 -25.83 -31.12
CA GLY A 213 -11.44 -24.87 -32.23
C GLY A 213 -10.33 -23.82 -32.32
N GLU A 214 -10.71 -22.55 -32.44
CA GLU A 214 -9.82 -21.40 -32.67
C GLU A 214 -9.15 -20.84 -31.40
N VAL A 215 -9.52 -21.32 -30.21
CA VAL A 215 -9.01 -20.88 -28.90
C VAL A 215 -8.05 -21.91 -28.30
N LYS A 216 -7.51 -22.81 -29.15
CA LYS A 216 -6.59 -23.86 -28.71
C LYS A 216 -5.40 -23.24 -27.97
N ALA A 217 -5.31 -23.50 -26.67
CA ALA A 217 -4.25 -23.04 -25.79
C ALA A 217 -3.55 -24.24 -25.13
N ASP A 218 -2.24 -24.12 -24.91
CA ASP A 218 -1.45 -25.12 -24.17
C ASP A 218 -1.61 -24.93 -22.66
N TYR A 219 -1.81 -23.67 -22.23
CA TYR A 219 -1.95 -23.31 -20.82
C TYR A 219 -3.09 -22.32 -20.56
N ILE A 220 -3.62 -22.36 -19.33
CA ILE A 220 -4.53 -21.35 -18.79
C ILE A 220 -3.84 -20.69 -17.60
N LEU A 221 -3.68 -19.36 -17.65
CA LEU A 221 -3.33 -18.57 -16.46
C LEU A 221 -4.62 -18.17 -15.76
N GLN A 222 -4.91 -18.81 -14.64
CA GLN A 222 -6.07 -18.50 -13.82
C GLN A 222 -5.70 -17.51 -12.72
N ILE A 223 -6.38 -16.36 -12.67
CA ILE A 223 -6.24 -15.37 -11.62
C ILE A 223 -7.26 -15.66 -10.51
N ASN A 224 -6.79 -16.15 -9.37
CA ASN A 224 -7.64 -16.58 -8.26
C ASN A 224 -8.00 -15.44 -7.32
N ASN A 225 -7.13 -14.46 -7.14
CA ASN A 225 -7.41 -13.26 -6.36
C ASN A 225 -6.65 -12.08 -6.94
N PHE A 226 -7.31 -10.92 -7.01
CA PHE A 226 -6.64 -9.67 -7.34
C PHE A 226 -7.25 -8.53 -6.54
N GLU A 227 -6.62 -8.21 -5.41
CA GLU A 227 -7.07 -7.16 -4.51
C GLU A 227 -6.17 -5.94 -4.69
N THR A 228 -6.72 -4.83 -5.16
CA THR A 228 -5.96 -3.59 -5.43
C THR A 228 -6.05 -2.56 -4.31
N GLU A 229 -6.80 -2.86 -3.25
CA GLU A 229 -7.12 -1.94 -2.15
C GLU A 229 -6.87 -2.56 -0.78
N LYS A 230 -5.83 -3.38 -0.68
CA LYS A 230 -5.50 -4.03 0.58
C LYS A 230 -4.87 -2.99 1.52
N ASN A 231 -5.56 -2.71 2.63
CA ASN A 231 -5.03 -1.86 3.69
C ASN A 231 -4.35 -2.73 4.75
N ALA A 232 -3.03 -2.74 4.76
CA ALA A 232 -2.25 -3.46 5.78
C ALA A 232 -1.69 -2.47 6.79
N ILE A 233 -2.17 -2.47 8.03
CA ILE A 233 -1.56 -1.65 9.08
C ILE A 233 -0.16 -2.19 9.37
N LYS A 234 0.85 -1.37 9.12
CA LYS A 234 2.26 -1.66 9.41
C LYS A 234 2.72 -0.78 10.57
N ARG A 235 3.41 -1.40 11.53
CA ARG A 235 4.13 -0.72 12.60
C ARG A 235 5.61 -0.71 12.24
N ILE A 236 6.19 0.47 12.15
CA ILE A 236 7.59 0.67 11.84
C ILE A 236 8.27 1.17 13.11
N ASP A 237 9.07 0.32 13.73
CA ASP A 237 9.95 0.74 14.82
C ASP A 237 11.27 1.25 14.24
N LEU A 238 11.48 2.56 14.36
CA LEU A 238 12.64 3.23 13.78
C LEU A 238 13.95 2.78 14.42
N ARG A 239 13.91 2.22 15.64
CA ARG A 239 15.09 1.72 16.36
C ARG A 239 15.74 0.51 15.68
N HIS A 240 15.05 -0.16 14.77
CA HIS A 240 15.64 -1.25 13.97
C HIS A 240 16.47 -0.75 12.78
N LEU A 241 16.41 0.55 12.47
CA LEU A 241 17.13 1.15 11.36
C LEU A 241 18.52 1.59 11.83
N GLU A 242 19.56 1.26 11.05
CA GLU A 242 20.96 1.50 11.41
C GLU A 242 21.26 2.97 11.69
N SER A 243 20.84 3.87 10.81
CA SER A 243 21.04 5.32 10.99
C SER A 243 20.41 5.86 12.28
N VAL A 244 19.27 5.30 12.70
CA VAL A 244 18.58 5.69 13.93
C VAL A 244 19.29 5.12 15.15
N ARG A 245 19.80 3.89 15.08
CA ARG A 245 20.64 3.32 16.17
C ARG A 245 21.90 4.14 16.38
N ASP A 246 22.57 4.51 15.30
CA ASP A 246 23.77 5.34 15.36
C ASP A 246 23.46 6.72 15.94
N PHE A 247 22.34 7.32 15.54
CA PHE A 247 21.85 8.57 16.13
C PHE A 247 21.57 8.42 17.64
N LEU A 248 20.85 7.38 18.05
CA LEU A 248 20.51 7.14 19.46
C LEU A 248 21.74 6.83 20.33
N SER A 249 22.78 6.23 19.76
CA SER A 249 24.04 5.97 20.47
C SER A 249 24.74 7.26 20.94
N LYS A 250 24.53 8.38 20.22
CA LYS A 250 25.04 9.70 20.59
C LYS A 250 24.27 10.33 21.75
N TYR A 251 23.03 9.90 21.98
CA TYR A 251 22.11 10.49 22.97
C TYR A 251 21.43 9.39 23.83
N PRO A 252 22.18 8.70 24.71
CA PRO A 252 21.64 7.59 25.51
C PRO A 252 20.43 7.96 26.38
N SER A 253 20.33 9.22 26.81
CA SER A 253 19.20 9.73 27.60
C SER A 253 17.84 9.65 26.90
N LEU A 254 17.82 9.52 25.57
CA LEU A 254 16.60 9.35 24.78
C LEU A 254 16.04 7.92 24.82
N ILE A 255 16.88 6.94 25.17
CA ILE A 255 16.54 5.50 25.15
C ILE A 255 15.76 5.11 26.41
N ASP A 256 16.05 5.74 27.56
CA ASP A 256 15.43 5.44 28.87
C ASP A 256 14.00 5.96 29.05
N SER A 257 13.44 6.61 28.03
CA SER A 257 12.07 7.10 28.11
C SER A 257 11.10 5.90 28.07
N LYS A 258 10.37 5.67 29.15
CA LYS A 258 9.39 4.57 29.40
C LYS A 258 8.25 4.41 28.36
N SER A 259 8.33 5.05 27.20
CA SER A 259 7.33 5.02 26.13
C SER A 259 7.97 4.49 24.86
N ASP A 260 7.86 3.17 24.68
CA ASP A 260 8.29 2.46 23.46
C ASP A 260 7.64 3.02 22.19
N ASP A 261 6.48 3.68 22.31
CA ASP A 261 5.71 4.18 21.17
C ASP A 261 6.30 5.46 20.53
N LYS A 262 7.23 6.18 21.18
CA LYS A 262 7.79 7.44 20.62
C LYS A 262 8.62 7.24 19.35
N PHE A 263 9.16 6.05 19.13
CA PHE A 263 9.94 5.68 17.95
C PHE A 263 9.15 4.82 16.97
N VAL A 264 7.85 4.61 17.22
CA VAL A 264 7.01 3.74 16.41
C VAL A 264 6.07 4.59 15.57
N ILE A 265 6.11 4.40 14.26
CA ILE A 265 5.13 4.96 13.34
C ILE A 265 4.15 3.87 12.92
N LYS A 266 2.85 4.18 12.99
CA LYS A 266 1.78 3.33 12.48
C LYS A 266 1.32 3.89 11.15
N CYS A 267 1.33 3.06 10.13
CA CYS A 267 1.00 3.45 8.77
C CYS A 267 0.10 2.41 8.10
N SER A 268 -0.75 2.85 7.18
CA SER A 268 -1.59 2.01 6.34
C SER A 268 -1.30 2.30 4.86
N PRO A 269 -0.20 1.77 4.29
CA PRO A 269 0.09 1.91 2.87
C PRO A 269 -0.96 1.16 2.05
N LEU A 270 -1.22 1.65 0.84
CA LEU A 270 -1.92 0.87 -0.15
C LEU A 270 -1.08 -0.36 -0.52
N ALA A 271 -1.72 -1.51 -0.60
CA ALA A 271 -1.13 -2.72 -1.11
C ALA A 271 -2.01 -3.36 -2.18
N VAL A 272 -1.34 -4.09 -3.07
CA VAL A 272 -1.96 -4.95 -4.07
C VAL A 272 -1.55 -6.39 -3.78
N GLU A 273 -2.50 -7.30 -3.86
CA GLU A 273 -2.25 -8.75 -3.80
C GLU A 273 -2.74 -9.40 -5.09
N LEU A 274 -1.89 -10.21 -5.71
CA LEU A 274 -2.19 -11.01 -6.89
C LEU A 274 -1.87 -12.48 -6.63
N ASN A 275 -2.87 -13.34 -6.76
CA ASN A 275 -2.73 -14.78 -6.72
C ASN A 275 -3.13 -15.39 -8.06
N ALA A 276 -2.25 -16.21 -8.62
CA ALA A 276 -2.48 -16.86 -9.90
C ALA A 276 -1.90 -18.27 -9.96
N GLN A 277 -2.44 -19.08 -10.87
CA GLN A 277 -1.95 -20.43 -11.17
C GLN A 277 -1.95 -20.69 -12.68
N LEU A 278 -1.00 -21.48 -13.14
CA LEU A 278 -0.86 -21.92 -14.53
C LEU A 278 -1.28 -23.37 -14.63
N ILE A 279 -2.27 -23.66 -15.47
CA ILE A 279 -2.84 -24.99 -15.67
C ILE A 279 -2.47 -25.47 -17.07
N HIS A 280 -1.90 -26.67 -17.18
CA HIS A 280 -1.65 -27.31 -18.45
C HIS A 280 -2.94 -27.90 -19.01
N VAL A 281 -3.36 -27.44 -20.20
CA VAL A 281 -4.69 -27.72 -20.76
C VAL A 281 -4.89 -29.20 -21.08
N GLN A 282 -3.84 -29.89 -21.51
CA GLN A 282 -3.94 -31.31 -21.90
C GLN A 282 -4.10 -32.24 -20.69
N THR A 283 -3.38 -31.98 -19.59
CA THR A 283 -3.39 -32.85 -18.40
C THR A 283 -4.31 -32.35 -17.29
N GLY A 284 -4.68 -31.06 -17.31
CA GLY A 284 -5.41 -30.40 -16.22
C GLY A 284 -4.55 -30.12 -14.98
N GLU A 285 -3.24 -30.37 -15.04
CA GLU A 285 -2.34 -30.20 -13.91
C GLU A 285 -1.97 -28.73 -13.69
N ILE A 286 -1.84 -28.34 -12.43
CA ILE A 286 -1.27 -27.04 -12.05
C ILE A 286 0.25 -27.16 -12.14
N VAL A 287 0.85 -26.43 -13.07
CA VAL A 287 2.29 -26.50 -13.36
C VAL A 287 3.06 -25.33 -12.75
N TRP A 288 2.37 -24.28 -12.34
CA TRP A 288 2.92 -23.14 -11.61
C TRP A 288 1.83 -22.51 -10.73
N ILE A 289 2.19 -22.05 -9.54
CA ILE A 289 1.33 -21.28 -8.65
C ILE A 289 2.17 -20.17 -8.02
N GLY A 290 1.57 -19.00 -7.85
CA GLY A 290 2.26 -17.88 -7.24
C GLY A 290 1.33 -16.92 -6.53
N ASN A 291 1.83 -16.36 -5.42
CA ASN A 291 1.21 -15.25 -4.73
C ASN A 291 2.20 -14.09 -4.59
N HIS A 292 1.72 -12.87 -4.82
CA HIS A 292 2.54 -11.68 -4.66
C HIS A 292 1.74 -10.54 -4.04
N GLU A 293 2.24 -10.07 -2.89
CA GLU A 293 1.77 -8.84 -2.25
C GLU A 293 2.85 -7.77 -2.42
N LEU A 294 2.43 -6.60 -2.91
CA LEU A 294 3.29 -5.44 -3.09
C LEU A 294 2.61 -4.20 -2.52
N ASN A 295 3.31 -3.47 -1.65
CA ASN A 295 2.86 -2.17 -1.16
C ASN A 295 3.65 -1.01 -1.75
N GLU A 296 3.14 0.20 -1.55
CA GLU A 296 3.74 1.45 -2.02
C GLU A 296 5.21 1.62 -1.67
N TRP A 297 5.60 1.25 -0.44
CA TRP A 297 6.97 1.44 0.01
C TRP A 297 7.89 0.44 -0.67
N GLN A 298 7.50 -0.84 -0.69
CA GLN A 298 8.23 -1.91 -1.37
C GLN A 298 8.36 -1.64 -2.87
N SER A 299 7.32 -1.09 -3.50
CA SER A 299 7.36 -0.78 -4.94
C SER A 299 8.37 0.29 -5.36
N ASN A 300 9.05 0.96 -4.42
CA ASN A 300 9.95 2.09 -4.68
C ASN A 300 9.32 3.21 -5.53
N ILE A 301 7.98 3.25 -5.61
CA ILE A 301 7.23 4.31 -6.30
C ILE A 301 7.29 5.58 -5.46
N ASN A 302 7.05 5.44 -4.15
CA ASN A 302 7.09 6.53 -3.17
C ASN A 302 7.76 6.05 -1.88
N PRO A 303 9.10 6.05 -1.79
CA PRO A 303 9.80 5.58 -0.61
C PRO A 303 9.48 6.44 0.61
N LEU A 304 9.12 5.79 1.72
CA LEU A 304 8.79 6.47 2.97
C LEU A 304 10.07 6.98 3.64
N THR A 305 10.22 8.29 3.77
CA THR A 305 11.34 8.93 4.48
C THR A 305 10.83 9.64 5.71
N ILE A 306 11.51 9.39 6.82
CA ILE A 306 11.14 9.82 8.16
C ILE A 306 12.32 10.60 8.73
N GLU A 307 12.04 11.76 9.30
CA GLU A 307 12.99 12.55 10.07
C GLU A 307 12.63 12.50 11.55
N LEU A 308 13.63 12.26 12.39
CA LEU A 308 13.52 12.49 13.83
C LEU A 308 14.77 13.23 14.30
N GLY A 309 14.75 13.73 15.53
CA GLY A 309 15.90 14.45 16.04
C GLY A 309 15.87 14.59 17.54
N GLN A 310 16.77 15.42 18.03
CA GLN A 310 16.82 15.80 19.44
C GLN A 310 17.01 17.31 19.55
N ARG A 311 16.53 17.86 20.65
CA ARG A 311 16.88 19.21 21.08
C ARG A 311 17.49 19.16 22.47
N THR A 312 18.61 19.87 22.65
CA THR A 312 19.25 20.05 23.94
C THR A 312 19.12 21.51 24.37
N PHE A 313 18.57 21.76 25.55
CA PHE A 313 18.32 23.12 26.07
C PHE A 313 18.51 23.19 27.59
N SER A 314 18.66 24.41 28.11
CA SER A 314 18.79 24.66 29.55
C SER A 314 17.42 24.85 30.19
N THR A 315 17.04 23.97 31.11
CA THR A 315 15.69 24.00 31.75
C THR A 315 15.57 25.07 32.84
N ASN A 316 16.69 25.46 33.44
CA ASN A 316 16.72 26.37 34.59
C ASN A 316 17.40 27.72 34.30
N TYR A 317 17.56 28.13 33.04
CA TYR A 317 18.24 29.39 32.70
C TYR A 317 17.62 30.61 33.39
N TYR A 318 16.28 30.70 33.40
CA TYR A 318 15.57 31.77 34.11
C TYR A 318 15.83 31.76 35.63
N GLN A 319 16.01 30.58 36.23
CA GLN A 319 16.32 30.46 37.66
C GLN A 319 17.74 30.98 37.94
N ILE A 320 18.71 30.65 37.07
CA ILE A 320 20.08 31.16 37.15
C ILE A 320 20.10 32.68 37.01
N LYS A 321 19.43 33.20 35.99
CA LYS A 321 19.28 34.65 35.75
C LYS A 321 18.69 35.36 36.97
N ASN A 322 17.63 34.81 37.54
CA ASN A 322 16.98 35.37 38.73
C ASN A 322 17.88 35.30 39.97
N ALA A 323 18.59 34.19 40.20
CA ALA A 323 19.54 34.05 41.30
C ALA A 323 20.70 35.06 41.21
N ILE A 324 21.23 35.29 40.00
CA ILE A 324 22.27 36.31 39.75
C ILE A 324 21.71 37.72 39.97
N ASN A 325 20.51 38.02 39.48
CA ASN A 325 19.84 39.30 39.70
C ASN A 325 19.62 39.58 41.20
N GLN A 326 19.26 38.56 41.98
CA GLN A 326 19.14 38.64 43.44
C GLN A 326 20.51 38.87 44.10
N ALA A 327 21.54 38.14 43.69
CA ALA A 327 22.91 38.30 44.19
C ALA A 327 23.54 39.67 43.81
N ASN A 328 22.99 40.35 42.82
CA ASN A 328 23.40 41.69 42.37
C ASN A 328 22.65 42.84 43.06
N GLN A 329 21.66 42.57 43.91
CA GLN A 329 21.01 43.61 44.72
C GLN A 329 22.00 44.27 45.70
N PRO A 330 21.85 45.57 46.04
CA PRO A 330 22.79 46.29 46.89
C PRO A 330 23.12 45.59 48.22
N LEU A 331 22.09 45.13 48.94
CA LEU A 331 22.26 44.41 50.20
C LEU A 331 22.99 43.08 50.01
N ALA A 332 22.63 42.31 48.98
CA ALA A 332 23.30 41.04 48.66
C ALA A 332 24.77 41.24 48.30
N ARG A 333 25.11 42.31 47.59
CA ARG A 333 26.49 42.70 47.25
C ARG A 333 27.31 43.06 48.48
N GLU A 334 26.71 43.72 49.47
CA GLU A 334 27.37 44.02 50.74
C GLU A 334 27.64 42.73 51.54
N LEU A 335 26.66 41.82 51.61
CA LEU A 335 26.80 40.53 52.28
C LEU A 335 27.88 39.67 51.61
N ARG A 336 27.96 39.66 50.28
CA ARG A 336 29.04 38.99 49.53
C ARG A 336 30.42 39.57 49.84
N ALA A 337 30.54 40.89 50.00
CA ALA A 337 31.80 41.52 50.37
C ALA A 337 32.26 41.15 51.79
N LYS A 338 31.32 40.76 52.65
CA LYS A 338 31.56 40.25 54.02
C LYS A 338 31.79 38.73 54.05
N GLY A 339 31.85 38.05 52.91
CA GLY A 339 32.15 36.62 52.80
C GLY A 339 30.95 35.68 52.80
N GLN A 340 29.71 36.20 52.77
CA GLN A 340 28.52 35.36 52.64
C GLN A 340 28.41 34.80 51.22
N SER A 341 28.27 33.47 51.09
CA SER A 341 28.04 32.81 49.82
C SER A 341 26.59 32.90 49.38
N PHE A 342 26.36 32.96 48.08
CA PHE A 342 25.04 32.92 47.45
C PHE A 342 24.99 31.68 46.56
N ASN A 343 23.93 30.88 46.70
CA ASN A 343 23.77 29.69 45.89
C ASN A 343 23.25 30.10 44.50
N ILE A 344 24.07 29.93 43.48
CA ILE A 344 23.68 30.09 42.08
C ILE A 344 23.61 28.68 41.49
N PRO A 345 22.42 28.23 41.03
CA PRO A 345 22.31 26.90 40.46
C PRO A 345 23.19 26.78 39.22
N SER A 346 23.72 25.59 38.98
CA SER A 346 24.42 25.29 37.73
C SER A 346 23.41 25.03 36.59
N PRO A 347 23.77 25.28 35.32
CA PRO A 347 22.93 24.94 34.18
C PRO A 347 22.53 23.47 34.19
N LEU A 348 21.22 23.23 34.12
CA LEU A 348 20.65 21.90 33.94
C LEU A 348 20.26 21.75 32.48
N MET A 349 21.04 20.94 31.76
CA MET A 349 20.78 20.63 30.36
C MET A 349 19.85 19.41 30.28
N GLU A 350 18.80 19.54 29.48
CA GLU A 350 17.89 18.44 29.16
C GLU A 350 17.95 18.17 27.66
N THR A 351 17.87 16.88 27.30
CA THR A 351 17.82 16.42 25.92
C THR A 351 16.46 15.78 25.68
N GLU A 352 15.69 16.33 24.76
CA GLU A 352 14.37 15.83 24.41
C GLU A 352 14.34 15.31 22.98
N LEU A 353 13.53 14.25 22.77
CA LEU A 353 13.26 13.72 21.44
C LEU A 353 12.34 14.67 20.67
N ILE A 354 12.75 15.00 19.45
CA ILE A 354 11.85 15.55 18.43
C ILE A 354 11.16 14.36 17.76
N SER A 355 9.85 14.28 17.93
CA SER A 355 9.04 13.16 17.43
C SER A 355 9.24 12.92 15.93
N PRO A 356 9.17 11.66 15.46
CA PRO A 356 9.30 11.35 14.05
C PRO A 356 8.24 12.07 13.19
N ILE A 357 8.69 12.68 12.11
CA ILE A 357 7.85 13.31 11.08
C ILE A 357 8.14 12.67 9.73
N ILE A 358 7.12 12.54 8.90
CA ILE A 358 7.26 12.02 7.53
C ILE A 358 7.67 13.19 6.64
N THR A 359 8.83 13.10 6.01
CA THR A 359 9.37 14.15 5.12
C THR A 359 9.20 13.83 3.65
N SER A 360 9.07 12.54 3.30
CA SER A 360 8.76 12.08 1.95
C SER A 360 8.00 10.74 1.99
N GLY A 361 7.26 10.45 0.92
CA GLY A 361 6.35 9.31 0.86
C GLY A 361 5.08 9.51 1.69
N ARG A 362 4.29 8.45 1.87
CA ARG A 362 3.04 8.51 2.63
C ARG A 362 2.85 7.33 3.56
N CYS A 363 2.19 7.63 4.67
CA CYS A 363 1.90 6.69 5.74
C CYS A 363 0.42 6.28 5.73
N ASP A 364 -0.49 7.20 5.40
CA ASP A 364 -1.92 6.93 5.27
C ASP A 364 -2.47 7.45 3.93
N SER A 365 -3.43 6.71 3.36
CA SER A 365 -4.06 6.98 2.06
C SER A 365 -5.23 7.99 2.11
N LYS A 366 -5.64 8.45 3.31
CA LYS A 366 -6.91 9.16 3.53
C LYS A 366 -7.01 10.59 3.02
N ASN A 367 -5.89 11.24 2.65
CA ASN A 367 -5.85 12.68 2.38
C ASN A 367 -5.52 13.04 0.91
N GLN A 368 -5.73 12.12 -0.04
CA GLN A 368 -5.42 12.37 -1.46
C GLN A 368 -6.66 12.62 -2.33
N SER A 369 -6.46 13.34 -3.43
CA SER A 369 -7.41 13.37 -4.53
C SER A 369 -7.57 11.96 -5.11
N ALA A 370 -8.78 11.63 -5.57
CA ALA A 370 -9.08 10.33 -6.17
C ALA A 370 -8.10 9.97 -7.30
N ASP A 371 -7.78 10.93 -8.17
CA ASP A 371 -6.92 10.71 -9.35
C ASP A 371 -5.50 10.23 -9.00
N SER A 372 -4.88 10.80 -7.97
CA SER A 372 -3.53 10.42 -7.53
C SER A 372 -3.50 9.04 -6.87
N LEU A 373 -4.60 8.64 -6.24
CA LEU A 373 -4.73 7.30 -5.64
C LEU A 373 -4.94 6.25 -6.74
N ASP A 374 -5.69 6.57 -7.78
CA ASP A 374 -5.98 5.69 -8.90
C ASP A 374 -4.75 5.46 -9.80
N ASP A 375 -3.93 6.48 -10.05
CA ASP A 375 -2.65 6.31 -10.76
C ASP A 375 -1.69 5.39 -9.99
N LEU A 376 -1.60 5.58 -8.67
CA LEU A 376 -0.79 4.71 -7.83
C LEU A 376 -1.29 3.26 -7.83
N ARG A 377 -2.59 3.05 -7.66
CA ARG A 377 -3.22 1.71 -7.74
C ARG A 377 -2.83 1.03 -9.04
N SER A 378 -2.95 1.77 -10.14
CA SER A 378 -2.56 1.31 -11.47
C SER A 378 -1.07 0.95 -11.55
N GLN A 379 -0.17 1.76 -10.99
CA GLN A 379 1.26 1.46 -10.99
C GLN A 379 1.59 0.20 -10.16
N LEU A 380 1.00 0.06 -8.96
CA LEU A 380 1.19 -1.11 -8.11
C LEU A 380 0.63 -2.38 -8.76
N ALA A 381 -0.58 -2.32 -9.31
CA ALA A 381 -1.23 -3.41 -10.04
C ALA A 381 -0.35 -3.94 -11.16
N ARG A 382 0.14 -3.03 -12.02
CA ARG A 382 1.02 -3.34 -13.14
C ARG A 382 2.34 -3.96 -12.69
N ARG A 383 2.92 -3.44 -11.61
CA ARG A 383 4.18 -3.94 -11.07
C ARG A 383 4.02 -5.32 -10.43
N ALA A 384 2.97 -5.53 -9.64
CA ALA A 384 2.70 -6.81 -9.02
C ALA A 384 2.44 -7.91 -10.07
N ALA A 385 1.65 -7.58 -11.10
CA ALA A 385 1.43 -8.46 -12.25
C ALA A 385 2.74 -8.82 -12.96
N LYS A 386 3.59 -7.82 -13.25
CA LYS A 386 4.87 -8.05 -13.90
C LYS A 386 5.79 -8.94 -13.07
N GLU A 387 6.06 -8.56 -11.82
CA GLU A 387 7.00 -9.27 -10.96
C GLU A 387 6.55 -10.74 -10.75
N LEU A 388 5.25 -10.98 -10.56
CA LEU A 388 4.72 -12.33 -10.39
C LEU A 388 4.85 -13.17 -11.66
N VAL A 389 4.45 -12.65 -12.83
CA VAL A 389 4.44 -13.42 -14.09
C VAL A 389 5.85 -13.71 -14.59
N GLU A 390 6.81 -12.81 -14.35
CA GLU A 390 8.24 -13.03 -14.68
C GLU A 390 8.85 -14.24 -13.95
N THR A 391 8.21 -14.74 -12.89
CA THR A 391 8.67 -15.94 -12.18
C THR A 391 8.39 -17.25 -12.93
N ILE A 392 7.54 -17.23 -13.95
CA ILE A 392 7.25 -18.40 -14.79
C ILE A 392 8.48 -18.70 -15.65
N LYS A 393 9.17 -19.79 -15.36
CA LYS A 393 10.38 -20.19 -16.08
C LYS A 393 10.01 -20.91 -17.37
N VAL A 394 10.36 -20.30 -18.49
CA VAL A 394 10.17 -20.83 -19.84
C VAL A 394 11.49 -21.39 -20.39
N SER A 395 11.43 -22.58 -20.97
CA SER A 395 12.56 -23.29 -21.57
C SER A 395 12.61 -23.05 -23.08
N ASN A 396 13.78 -22.66 -23.58
CA ASN A 396 14.04 -22.52 -25.02
C ASN A 396 14.42 -23.84 -25.70
N LYS A 397 14.45 -24.96 -24.97
CA LYS A 397 14.70 -26.26 -25.58
C LYS A 397 13.45 -26.66 -26.37
N GLN A 398 13.55 -26.66 -27.70
CA GLN A 398 12.59 -27.40 -28.53
C GLN A 398 12.66 -28.89 -28.14
N PRO A 399 11.50 -29.57 -28.01
CA PRO A 399 11.48 -31.02 -27.81
C PRO A 399 12.10 -31.79 -28.98
#